data_AF-A0A3C0R6L2-F1
#
_entry.id   AF-A0A3C0R6L2-F1
#
_cell.length_a   1.000
_cell.length_b   1.000
_cell.length_c   1.000
_cell.angle_alpha   90.00
_cell.angle_beta   90.00
_cell.angle_gamma   90.00
#
_symmetry.space_group_name_H-M   'P 1'
#
loop_
_entity.id
_entity.type
_entity.pdbx_description
1 polymer ?
#
loop_
_entity_poly.entity_id
_entity_poly.type
_entity_poly.pdbx_seq_one_letter_code
_entity_poly.pdbx_strand_id
1 'polypeptide(L)'
;QEHATAYEALRVVGTQLNRDFVNHLISVTGVDGTPQPKTWKILLGDPRARGGVREVEIANDRIVSERTPVRSVAGSSEGATINTARLNLDSSGAYAVASHTAEKSNTRFAIVSYTLRTDEGGDPVWIITLENQSARPVGTIYIGANRGNVTRTAGMFAGASMQEVETDRDAERDTEDGGGIISTTKARIKRAFRRAQDEARDMFEKVHRSFQDFINRD
;
A
#
# COMPACT_ATOMS: atom_id res chain seq x y z
N GLN A 1 -10.26 -20.61 3.64
CA GLN A 1 -9.69 -19.86 4.77
C GLN A 1 -9.18 -18.55 4.20
N GLU A 2 -9.55 -17.44 4.82
CA GLU A 2 -9.00 -16.13 4.47
C GLU A 2 -7.59 -16.03 5.07
N HIS A 3 -6.61 -15.58 4.29
CA HIS A 3 -5.25 -15.38 4.80
C HIS A 3 -5.18 -14.09 5.60
N ALA A 4 -4.30 -14.06 6.61
CA ALA A 4 -4.15 -12.92 7.50
C ALA A 4 -3.81 -11.62 6.75
N THR A 5 -4.30 -10.49 7.24
CA THR A 5 -3.95 -9.17 6.72
C THR A 5 -2.57 -8.70 7.19
N ALA A 6 -2.08 -7.60 6.61
CA ALA A 6 -0.81 -7.01 7.03
C ALA A 6 -0.85 -6.55 8.50
N TYR A 7 -1.97 -5.99 8.97
CA TYR A 7 -2.09 -5.53 10.36
C TYR A 7 -2.19 -6.71 11.33
N GLU A 8 -2.82 -7.81 10.94
CA GLU A 8 -2.79 -9.04 11.74
C GLU A 8 -1.37 -9.59 11.86
N ALA A 9 -0.59 -9.56 10.78
CA ALA A 9 0.84 -9.90 10.82
C ALA A 9 1.64 -8.94 11.73
N LEU A 10 1.38 -7.64 11.70
CA LEU A 10 2.02 -6.68 12.62
C LEU A 10 1.66 -6.92 14.09
N ARG A 11 0.43 -7.37 14.39
CA ARG A 11 0.05 -7.80 15.75
C ARG A 11 0.85 -9.02 16.21
N VAL A 12 1.16 -9.95 15.31
CA VAL A 12 2.03 -11.09 15.60
C VAL A 12 3.45 -10.63 15.95
N VAL A 13 4.01 -9.64 15.25
CA VAL A 13 5.29 -9.01 15.65
C VAL A 13 5.21 -8.46 17.07
N GLY A 14 4.17 -7.66 17.36
CA GLY A 14 4.02 -7.05 18.67
C GLY A 14 3.83 -8.05 19.82
N THR A 15 3.21 -9.20 19.55
CA THR A 15 2.94 -10.23 20.57
C THR A 15 4.05 -11.25 20.73
N GLN A 16 4.75 -11.64 19.67
CA GLN A 16 5.77 -12.71 19.70
C GLN A 16 7.21 -12.21 19.77
N LEU A 17 7.49 -10.98 19.33
CA LEU A 17 8.83 -10.37 19.43
C LEU A 17 8.88 -9.37 20.59
N ASN A 18 8.35 -8.18 20.34
CA ASN A 18 8.19 -7.08 21.28
C ASN A 18 7.33 -6.02 20.57
N ARG A 19 6.39 -5.39 21.28
CA ARG A 19 5.58 -4.28 20.77
C ARG A 19 6.42 -3.11 20.27
N ASP A 20 7.58 -2.85 20.89
CA ASP A 20 8.47 -1.77 20.47
C ASP A 20 8.97 -1.94 19.03
N PHE A 21 9.12 -3.17 18.53
CA PHE A 21 9.52 -3.40 17.15
C PHE A 21 8.52 -2.86 16.14
N VAL A 22 7.24 -2.77 16.49
CA VAL A 22 6.22 -2.20 15.60
C VAL A 22 6.51 -0.71 15.34
N ASN A 23 7.15 0.00 16.27
CA ASN A 23 7.57 1.39 16.10
C ASN A 23 8.85 1.54 15.25
N HIS A 24 9.51 0.43 14.93
CA HIS A 24 10.69 0.37 14.06
C HIS A 24 10.36 -0.25 12.71
N LEU A 25 9.09 -0.24 12.30
CA LEU A 25 8.67 -0.81 11.03
C LEU A 25 9.30 -0.07 9.85
N ILE A 26 10.00 -0.78 8.97
CA ILE A 26 10.58 -0.23 7.73
C ILE A 26 9.70 -0.55 6.53
N SER A 27 9.31 -1.83 6.39
CA SER A 27 8.43 -2.24 5.30
C SER A 27 7.63 -3.49 5.63
N VAL A 28 6.49 -3.63 4.96
CA VAL A 28 5.67 -4.85 4.95
C VAL A 28 5.47 -5.28 3.50
N THR A 29 5.84 -6.50 3.17
CA THR A 29 5.73 -7.05 1.82
C THR A 29 4.98 -8.37 1.84
N GLY A 30 4.10 -8.57 0.87
CA GLY A 30 3.42 -9.84 0.66
C GLY A 30 3.18 -10.03 -0.83
N VAL A 31 3.43 -11.23 -1.33
CA VAL A 31 3.36 -11.56 -2.77
C VAL A 31 2.38 -12.69 -3.01
N ASP A 32 1.96 -12.88 -4.26
CA ASP A 32 1.07 -13.96 -4.67
C ASP A 32 -0.29 -13.95 -3.94
N GLY A 33 -0.81 -12.76 -3.64
CA GLY A 33 -2.05 -12.56 -2.89
C GLY A 33 -3.31 -12.78 -3.73
N THR A 34 -4.29 -13.50 -3.14
CA THR A 34 -5.61 -13.76 -3.75
C THR A 34 -6.76 -13.79 -2.71
N PRO A 35 -7.15 -12.66 -2.08
CA PRO A 35 -6.55 -11.32 -2.19
C PRO A 35 -5.34 -11.16 -1.27
N GLN A 36 -5.34 -11.81 -0.10
CA GLN A 36 -4.23 -11.72 0.85
C GLN A 36 -3.14 -12.76 0.52
N PRO A 37 -1.85 -12.44 0.76
CA PRO A 37 -0.74 -13.36 0.58
C PRO A 37 -0.73 -14.43 1.69
N LYS A 38 -0.11 -15.57 1.41
CA LYS A 38 0.07 -16.64 2.42
C LYS A 38 1.09 -16.27 3.50
N THR A 39 2.01 -15.37 3.17
CA THR A 39 3.13 -15.00 4.03
C THR A 39 3.39 -13.51 3.91
N TRP A 40 3.57 -12.87 5.06
CA TRP A 40 4.00 -11.49 5.17
C TRP A 40 5.47 -11.44 5.58
N LYS A 41 6.27 -10.74 4.80
CA LYS A 41 7.64 -10.39 5.15
C LYS A 41 7.66 -8.98 5.72
N ILE A 42 8.23 -8.81 6.90
CA ILE A 42 8.30 -7.54 7.61
C ILE A 42 9.76 -7.21 7.88
N LEU A 43 10.17 -6.01 7.47
CA LEU A 43 11.50 -5.49 7.76
C LEU A 43 11.39 -4.47 8.89
N LEU A 44 12.23 -4.63 9.90
CA LEU A 44 12.25 -3.84 11.13
C LEU A 44 13.65 -3.25 11.31
N GLY A 45 13.72 -2.02 11.79
CA GLY A 45 14.94 -1.44 12.32
C GLY A 45 15.35 -2.17 13.59
N ASP A 46 16.60 -2.62 13.65
CA ASP A 46 17.17 -3.27 14.83
C ASP A 46 18.63 -2.81 15.00
N PRO A 47 18.88 -1.76 15.81
CA PRO A 47 20.23 -1.27 16.07
C PRO A 47 21.15 -2.30 16.72
N ARG A 48 20.59 -3.37 17.32
CA ARG A 48 21.36 -4.45 17.94
C ARG A 48 21.78 -5.51 16.93
N ALA A 49 21.12 -5.57 15.77
CA ALA A 49 21.49 -6.46 14.68
C ALA A 49 22.70 -5.91 13.92
N ARG A 50 23.60 -6.81 13.49
CA ARG A 50 24.84 -6.44 12.79
C ARG A 50 24.60 -5.59 11.52
N GLY A 51 23.47 -5.78 10.84
CA GLY A 51 23.08 -4.99 9.66
C GLY A 51 22.12 -3.86 9.95
N GLY A 52 21.83 -3.55 11.22
CA GLY A 52 20.86 -2.52 11.61
C GLY A 52 19.40 -2.88 11.36
N VAL A 53 19.12 -4.09 10.86
CA VAL A 53 17.78 -4.56 10.51
C VAL A 53 17.52 -6.00 10.92
N ARG A 54 16.24 -6.29 11.11
CA ARG A 54 15.67 -7.61 11.34
C ARG A 54 14.55 -7.86 10.34
N GLU A 55 14.58 -9.01 9.69
CA GLU A 55 13.55 -9.44 8.76
C GLU A 55 12.81 -10.63 9.37
N VAL A 56 11.48 -10.56 9.40
CA VAL A 56 10.62 -11.62 9.93
C VAL A 56 9.60 -12.02 8.89
N GLU A 57 9.34 -13.32 8.77
CA GLU A 57 8.28 -13.85 7.91
C GLU A 57 7.18 -14.43 8.80
N ILE A 58 5.94 -14.06 8.48
CA ILE A 58 4.75 -14.39 9.26
C ILE A 58 3.79 -15.16 8.38
N ALA A 59 3.38 -16.34 8.86
CA ALA A 59 2.40 -17.18 8.20
C ALA A 59 1.64 -17.99 9.25
N ASN A 60 0.33 -18.16 9.06
CA ASN A 60 -0.54 -18.87 10.01
C ASN A 60 -0.41 -18.31 11.45
N ASP A 61 -0.52 -16.98 11.59
CA ASP A 61 -0.53 -16.25 12.88
C ASP A 61 0.71 -16.45 13.76
N ARG A 62 1.85 -16.77 13.15
CA ARG A 62 3.13 -16.93 13.84
C ARG A 62 4.31 -16.52 12.99
N ILE A 63 5.41 -16.19 13.67
CA ILE A 63 6.71 -16.00 13.04
C ILE A 63 7.22 -17.38 12.58
N VAL A 64 7.44 -17.54 11.28
CA VAL A 64 7.96 -18.78 10.68
C VAL A 64 9.43 -18.68 10.28
N SER A 65 9.96 -17.45 10.18
CA SER A 65 11.37 -17.19 9.87
C SER A 65 11.79 -15.86 10.47
N GLU A 66 13.05 -15.79 10.92
CA GLU A 66 13.67 -14.59 11.45
C GLU A 66 15.13 -14.53 10.98
N ARG A 67 15.53 -13.37 10.45
CA ARG A 67 16.89 -13.13 9.94
C ARG A 67 17.37 -11.74 10.34
N THR A 68 18.69 -11.56 10.41
CA THR A 68 19.33 -10.25 10.53
C THR A 68 20.25 -10.00 9.32
N PRO A 69 19.69 -9.57 8.18
CA PRO A 69 20.47 -9.33 6.96
C PRO A 69 21.60 -8.32 7.20
N VAL A 70 22.77 -8.59 6.63
CA VAL A 70 23.97 -7.73 6.74
C VAL A 70 24.22 -6.87 5.49
N ARG A 71 23.49 -7.13 4.41
CA ARG A 71 23.55 -6.32 3.19
C ARG A 71 22.49 -5.23 3.28
N SER A 72 22.82 -4.04 2.81
CA SER A 72 21.87 -2.94 2.68
C SER A 72 20.61 -3.44 1.96
N VAL A 73 19.48 -3.39 2.65
CA VAL A 73 18.18 -3.67 2.06
C VAL A 73 17.67 -2.34 1.51
N ALA A 74 17.28 -2.28 0.24
CA ALA A 74 16.80 -1.03 -0.34
C ALA A 74 15.65 -0.46 0.51
N GLY A 75 15.83 0.76 1.02
CA GLY A 75 14.90 1.38 1.96
C GLY A 75 15.13 1.04 3.44
N SER A 76 16.32 0.61 3.86
CA SER A 76 16.65 0.34 5.27
C SER A 76 17.33 1.48 6.03
N SER A 77 17.29 2.72 5.50
CA SER A 77 17.83 3.89 6.21
C SER A 77 16.89 4.32 7.36
N GLU A 78 17.43 5.00 8.37
CA GLU A 78 16.65 5.48 9.54
C GLU A 78 15.43 6.35 9.14
N GLY A 79 15.53 7.08 8.01
CA GLY A 79 14.43 7.84 7.39
C GLY A 79 13.39 7.02 6.62
N ALA A 80 13.54 5.69 6.54
CA ALA A 80 12.59 4.79 5.91
C ALA A 80 11.63 4.13 6.91
N THR A 81 11.75 4.45 8.20
CA THR A 81 10.85 3.95 9.24
C THR A 81 9.45 4.53 9.04
N ILE A 82 8.46 3.65 8.93
CA ILE A 82 7.05 3.99 8.87
C ILE A 82 6.59 4.50 10.23
N ASN A 83 6.05 5.71 10.25
CA ASN A 83 5.29 6.20 11.38
C ASN A 83 3.96 5.44 11.48
N THR A 84 3.90 4.43 12.35
CA THR A 84 2.74 3.56 12.56
C THR A 84 1.51 4.28 13.10
N ALA A 85 1.67 5.43 13.76
CA ALA A 85 0.55 6.28 14.18
C ALA A 85 -0.22 6.88 13.00
N ARG A 86 0.36 6.90 11.80
CA ARG A 86 -0.28 7.39 10.57
C ARG A 86 -0.88 6.27 9.71
N LEU A 87 -0.82 5.03 10.17
CA LEU A 87 -1.37 3.86 9.49
C LEU A 87 -2.86 3.70 9.79
N ASN A 88 -3.66 3.91 8.74
CA ASN A 88 -5.11 3.87 8.83
C ASN A 88 -5.76 2.91 7.81
N LEU A 89 -4.99 2.46 6.82
CA LEU A 89 -5.43 1.53 5.79
C LEU A 89 -4.64 0.22 5.86
N ASP A 90 -5.33 -0.88 6.11
CA ASP A 90 -4.79 -2.25 6.06
C ASP A 90 -4.76 -2.79 4.61
N SER A 91 -4.11 -3.94 4.40
CA SER A 91 -3.98 -4.59 3.08
C SER A 91 -5.31 -4.97 2.45
N SER A 92 -6.35 -5.28 3.25
CA SER A 92 -7.71 -5.53 2.77
C SER A 92 -8.36 -4.28 2.18
N GLY A 93 -8.19 -3.12 2.83
CA GLY A 93 -8.65 -1.83 2.30
C GLY A 93 -7.85 -1.40 1.08
N ALA A 94 -6.52 -1.59 1.09
CA ALA A 94 -5.67 -1.31 -0.07
C ALA A 94 -6.07 -2.18 -1.28
N TYR A 95 -6.40 -3.45 -1.05
CA TYR A 95 -6.95 -4.33 -2.09
C TYR A 95 -8.26 -3.82 -2.67
N ALA A 96 -9.21 -3.41 -1.82
CA ALA A 96 -10.50 -2.91 -2.29
C ALA A 96 -10.34 -1.68 -3.20
N VAL A 97 -9.49 -0.73 -2.79
CA VAL A 97 -9.15 0.46 -3.61
C VAL A 97 -8.48 0.05 -4.93
N ALA A 98 -7.54 -0.90 -4.88
CA ALA A 98 -6.83 -1.38 -6.06
C ALA A 98 -7.74 -2.11 -7.06
N SER A 99 -8.60 -3.02 -6.58
CA SER A 99 -9.56 -3.77 -7.39
C SER A 99 -10.52 -2.83 -8.10
N HIS A 100 -11.11 -1.87 -7.38
CA HIS A 100 -12.01 -0.88 -7.95
C HIS A 100 -11.33 0.01 -9.01
N THR A 101 -10.06 0.36 -8.77
CA THR A 101 -9.27 1.14 -9.72
C THR A 101 -9.03 0.35 -11.01
N ALA A 102 -8.67 -0.93 -10.90
CA ALA A 102 -8.44 -1.83 -12.03
C ALA A 102 -9.71 -2.09 -12.85
N GLU A 103 -10.85 -2.31 -12.19
CA GLU A 103 -12.14 -2.48 -12.85
C GLU A 103 -12.49 -1.27 -13.72
N LYS A 104 -12.28 -0.06 -13.18
CA LYS A 104 -12.55 1.19 -13.91
C LYS A 104 -11.59 1.45 -15.06
N SER A 105 -10.35 1.00 -14.96
CA SER A 105 -9.39 1.04 -16.07
C SER A 105 -9.54 -0.13 -17.03
N ASN A 106 -10.55 -1.00 -16.84
CA ASN A 106 -10.76 -2.23 -17.59
C ASN A 106 -9.51 -3.14 -17.62
N THR A 107 -8.71 -3.07 -16.55
CA THR A 107 -7.51 -3.89 -16.34
C THR A 107 -7.90 -5.17 -15.62
N ARG A 108 -7.68 -6.32 -16.25
CA ARG A 108 -7.89 -7.63 -15.62
C ARG A 108 -6.61 -8.08 -14.92
N PHE A 109 -6.75 -8.52 -13.68
CA PHE A 109 -5.67 -9.11 -12.89
C PHE A 109 -6.17 -10.40 -12.20
N ALA A 110 -5.23 -11.20 -11.72
CA ALA A 110 -5.49 -12.45 -11.01
C ALA A 110 -4.77 -12.49 -9.67
N ILE A 111 -3.60 -11.85 -9.56
CA ILE A 111 -2.72 -11.90 -8.40
C ILE A 111 -2.40 -10.47 -7.98
N VAL A 112 -2.20 -10.28 -6.67
CA VAL A 112 -1.81 -8.99 -6.09
C VAL A 112 -0.58 -9.13 -5.20
N SER A 113 0.39 -8.25 -5.42
CA SER A 113 1.57 -8.08 -4.58
C SER A 113 1.50 -6.75 -3.85
N TYR A 114 1.82 -6.76 -2.56
CA TYR A 114 1.69 -5.66 -1.62
C TYR A 114 3.07 -5.22 -1.14
N THR A 115 3.28 -3.91 -1.06
CA THR A 115 4.40 -3.31 -0.33
C THR A 115 3.94 -2.07 0.40
N LEU A 116 4.08 -2.05 1.72
CA LEU A 116 3.97 -0.85 2.54
C LEU A 116 5.36 -0.33 2.84
N ARG A 117 5.62 0.95 2.57
CA ARG A 117 6.87 1.65 2.89
C ARG A 117 6.61 3.15 3.04
N THR A 118 7.60 3.92 3.45
CA THR A 118 7.55 5.38 3.33
C THR A 118 7.87 5.83 1.91
N ASP A 119 7.23 6.91 1.47
CA ASP A 119 7.64 7.64 0.27
C ASP A 119 8.74 8.67 0.58
N GLU A 120 9.13 9.47 -0.41
CA GLU A 120 10.15 10.53 -0.27
C GLU A 120 9.76 11.61 0.76
N GLY A 121 8.47 11.80 1.02
CA GLY A 121 7.95 12.73 2.02
C GLY A 121 7.84 12.13 3.43
N GLY A 122 8.17 10.84 3.60
CA GLY A 122 7.99 10.13 4.86
C GLY A 122 6.54 9.69 5.13
N ASP A 123 5.66 9.79 4.13
CA ASP A 123 4.28 9.34 4.24
C ASP A 123 4.20 7.83 3.95
N PRO A 124 3.44 7.05 4.77
CA PRO A 124 3.28 5.64 4.50
C PRO A 124 2.41 5.42 3.25
N VAL A 125 2.93 4.65 2.30
CA VAL A 125 2.30 4.35 1.02
C VAL A 125 2.23 2.84 0.79
N TRP A 126 1.04 2.37 0.42
CA TRP A 126 0.83 1.06 -0.16
C TRP A 126 1.16 1.11 -1.65
N ILE A 127 2.01 0.22 -2.10
CA ILE A 127 2.34 -0.03 -3.49
C ILE A 127 1.75 -1.40 -3.82
N ILE A 128 0.71 -1.39 -4.64
CA ILE A 128 -0.05 -2.56 -5.04
C ILE A 128 0.29 -2.87 -6.49
N THR A 129 0.94 -4.01 -6.71
CA THR A 129 1.20 -4.51 -8.07
C THR A 129 0.16 -5.55 -8.42
N LEU A 130 -0.53 -5.30 -9.52
CA LEU A 130 -1.54 -6.18 -10.09
C LEU A 130 -0.88 -7.03 -11.17
N GLU A 131 -1.13 -8.33 -11.15
CA GLU A 131 -0.51 -9.29 -12.05
C GLU A 131 -1.56 -10.16 -12.72
N ASN A 132 -1.29 -10.62 -13.94
CA ASN A 132 -2.14 -11.59 -14.62
C ASN A 132 -1.88 -13.03 -14.13
N GLN A 133 -2.58 -14.02 -14.69
CA GLN A 133 -2.44 -15.44 -14.33
C GLN A 133 -1.02 -16.02 -14.58
N SER A 134 -0.18 -15.34 -15.35
CA SER A 134 1.21 -15.73 -15.61
C SER A 134 2.21 -14.95 -14.74
N ALA A 135 1.76 -14.34 -13.64
CA ALA A 135 2.54 -13.48 -12.75
C ALA A 135 3.25 -12.31 -13.47
N ARG A 136 2.67 -11.83 -14.58
CA ARG A 136 3.18 -10.63 -15.27
C ARG A 136 2.49 -9.39 -14.74
N PRO A 137 3.24 -8.35 -14.33
CA PRO A 137 2.66 -7.08 -13.92
C PRO A 137 1.82 -6.46 -15.03
N VAL A 138 0.58 -6.13 -14.71
CA VAL A 138 -0.37 -5.39 -15.57
C VAL A 138 -0.67 -4.00 -15.03
N GLY A 139 -0.23 -3.70 -13.82
CA GLY A 139 -0.45 -2.40 -13.20
C GLY A 139 0.23 -2.23 -11.86
N THR A 140 0.53 -0.98 -11.49
CA THR A 140 0.96 -0.63 -10.14
C THR A 140 0.20 0.59 -9.64
N ILE A 141 -0.39 0.47 -8.45
CA ILE A 141 -1.19 1.51 -7.80
C ILE A 141 -0.48 1.92 -6.50
N TYR A 142 -0.32 3.23 -6.30
CA TYR A 142 0.22 3.81 -5.08
C TYR A 142 -0.92 4.43 -4.29
N ILE A 143 -1.08 4.04 -3.03
CA ILE A 143 -2.21 4.41 -2.19
C ILE A 143 -1.68 4.94 -0.86
N GLY A 144 -2.03 6.16 -0.49
CA GLY A 144 -1.66 6.71 0.83
C GLY A 144 -2.29 5.86 1.95
N ALA A 145 -1.46 5.29 2.82
CA ALA A 145 -1.93 4.44 3.92
C ALA A 145 -2.63 5.24 5.05
N ASN A 146 -2.56 6.57 4.98
CA ASN A 146 -3.17 7.50 5.94
C ASN A 146 -4.64 7.85 5.60
N ARG A 147 -5.02 7.87 4.33
CA ARG A 147 -6.34 8.35 3.85
C ARG A 147 -6.97 7.47 2.77
N GLY A 148 -6.24 6.49 2.25
CA GLY A 148 -6.70 5.61 1.16
C GLY A 148 -6.83 6.28 -0.20
N ASN A 149 -6.23 7.46 -0.39
CA ASN A 149 -6.21 8.14 -1.68
C ASN A 149 -5.17 7.49 -2.62
N VAL A 150 -5.55 7.20 -3.86
CA VAL A 150 -4.59 6.77 -4.89
C VAL A 150 -3.74 7.99 -5.30
N THR A 151 -2.43 7.91 -5.14
CA THR A 151 -1.48 9.00 -5.47
C THR A 151 -0.85 8.84 -6.85
N ARG A 152 -0.77 7.60 -7.35
CA ARG A 152 -0.19 7.28 -8.66
C ARG A 152 -0.71 5.95 -9.17
N THR A 153 -0.84 5.86 -10.48
CA THR A 153 -1.09 4.61 -11.22
C THR A 153 -0.11 4.48 -12.37
N ALA A 154 0.48 3.31 -12.57
CA ALA A 154 1.38 3.00 -13.68
C ALA A 154 0.93 1.72 -14.41
N GLY A 155 1.12 1.67 -15.73
CA GLY A 155 0.86 0.48 -16.57
C GLY A 155 -0.60 0.16 -16.90
N MET A 156 -1.57 0.67 -16.12
CA MET A 156 -3.01 0.32 -16.26
C MET A 156 -3.80 1.18 -17.26
N PHE A 157 -3.19 2.24 -17.78
CA PHE A 157 -3.80 3.10 -18.78
C PHE A 157 -2.97 2.98 -20.06
N ALA A 158 -3.63 2.66 -21.17
CA ALA A 158 -2.99 2.50 -22.48
C ALA A 158 -2.36 3.82 -22.97
N GLY A 159 -1.16 4.13 -22.49
CA GLY A 159 -0.32 5.24 -22.97
C GLY A 159 -0.54 6.61 -22.33
N ALA A 160 -1.33 6.75 -21.27
CA ALA A 160 -1.44 8.03 -20.55
C ALA A 160 -0.71 7.97 -19.21
N SER A 161 0.29 8.84 -19.04
CA SER A 161 0.91 9.07 -17.72
C SER A 161 0.06 10.05 -16.91
N MET A 162 -0.06 9.87 -15.59
CA MET A 162 -0.88 10.76 -14.75
C MET A 162 -0.30 12.18 -14.64
N GLN A 163 0.99 12.36 -14.95
CA GLN A 163 1.61 13.67 -15.08
C GLN A 163 1.02 14.48 -16.23
N GLU A 164 0.67 13.87 -17.37
CA GLU A 164 -0.07 14.53 -18.46
C GLU A 164 -1.53 14.90 -18.08
N VAL A 165 -2.08 14.28 -17.03
CA VAL A 165 -3.42 14.60 -16.53
C VAL A 165 -3.37 15.73 -15.48
N GLU A 166 -2.22 15.95 -14.83
CA GLU A 166 -2.03 17.01 -13.83
C GLU A 166 -1.34 18.28 -14.38
N THR A 167 -0.51 18.21 -15.42
CA THR A 167 0.22 19.37 -15.97
C THR A 167 -0.63 20.36 -16.77
N ASP A 168 -1.89 20.05 -17.07
CA ASP A 168 -2.85 21.04 -17.61
C ASP A 168 -3.40 21.99 -16.52
N ARG A 169 -2.95 21.90 -15.25
CA ARG A 169 -3.34 22.87 -14.22
C ARG A 169 -2.79 24.29 -14.47
N ASP A 170 -1.75 24.44 -15.28
CA ASP A 170 -1.15 25.74 -15.58
C ASP A 170 -1.58 26.31 -16.95
N ALA A 171 -2.35 25.56 -17.74
CA ALA A 171 -2.88 25.99 -19.04
C ALA A 171 -4.36 26.40 -19.00
N GLU A 172 -5.00 26.39 -17.82
CA GLU A 172 -6.39 26.87 -17.63
C GLU A 172 -6.49 28.39 -17.35
N ARG A 173 -5.47 29.16 -17.76
CA ARG A 173 -5.66 30.56 -18.17
C ARG A 173 -5.39 30.63 -19.67
N ASP A 174 -6.44 30.98 -20.40
CA ASP A 174 -6.45 31.24 -21.85
C ASP A 174 -6.48 29.98 -22.72
N THR A 175 -7.67 29.40 -22.90
CA THR A 175 -8.38 29.42 -24.20
C THR A 175 -9.68 28.62 -24.15
N GLU A 176 -10.79 29.32 -24.33
CA GLU A 176 -12.03 28.76 -24.85
C GLU A 176 -11.76 28.29 -26.29
N ASP A 177 -11.54 26.99 -26.50
CA ASP A 177 -12.07 26.20 -27.64
C ASP A 177 -11.30 24.88 -27.77
N GLY A 178 -11.99 23.75 -27.57
CA GLY A 178 -11.38 22.43 -27.74
C GLY A 178 -12.21 21.28 -27.14
N GLY A 179 -13.42 21.08 -27.63
CA GLY A 179 -14.26 19.94 -27.24
C GLY A 179 -13.75 18.58 -27.73
N GLY A 180 -14.07 17.52 -26.98
CA GLY A 180 -14.12 16.14 -27.51
C GLY A 180 -13.50 15.06 -26.61
N ILE A 181 -14.34 14.26 -25.95
CA ILE A 181 -14.07 12.91 -25.37
C ILE A 181 -13.08 12.84 -24.16
N ILE A 182 -12.02 13.65 -24.13
CA ILE A 182 -10.98 13.58 -23.09
C ILE A 182 -11.46 14.22 -21.78
N SER A 183 -12.17 15.36 -21.85
CA SER A 183 -12.75 16.06 -20.70
C SER A 183 -13.78 15.21 -19.93
N THR A 184 -14.65 14.48 -20.64
CA THR A 184 -15.69 13.65 -20.03
C THR A 184 -15.12 12.40 -19.35
N THR A 185 -14.04 11.83 -19.90
CA THR A 185 -13.30 10.71 -19.30
C THR A 185 -12.56 11.17 -18.03
N LYS A 186 -11.88 12.33 -18.07
CA LYS A 186 -11.23 12.96 -16.89
C LYS A 186 -12.24 13.22 -15.75
N ALA A 187 -13.42 13.77 -16.05
CA ALA A 187 -14.45 14.03 -15.04
C ALA A 187 -15.05 12.75 -14.41
N ARG A 188 -15.19 11.67 -15.20
CA ARG A 188 -15.65 10.36 -14.71
C ARG A 188 -14.61 9.70 -13.81
N ILE A 189 -13.32 9.78 -14.15
CA ILE A 189 -12.21 9.30 -13.32
C ILE A 189 -12.22 10.01 -11.96
N LYS A 190 -12.42 11.33 -11.93
CA LYS A 190 -12.46 12.13 -10.69
C LYS A 190 -13.62 11.75 -9.76
N ARG A 191 -14.82 11.50 -10.31
CA ARG A 191 -15.98 11.05 -9.49
C ARG A 191 -15.82 9.62 -9.00
N ALA A 192 -15.32 8.75 -9.86
CA ALA A 192 -15.00 7.37 -9.52
C ALA A 192 -14.00 7.27 -8.36
N PHE A 193 -12.98 8.12 -8.36
CA PHE A 193 -11.97 8.19 -7.30
C PHE A 193 -12.57 8.64 -5.97
N ARG A 194 -13.36 9.73 -5.97
CA ARG A 194 -14.02 10.21 -4.77
C ARG A 194 -14.94 9.15 -4.15
N ARG A 195 -15.72 8.43 -4.97
CA ARG A 195 -16.60 7.36 -4.50
C ARG A 195 -15.83 6.15 -3.94
N ALA A 196 -14.72 5.75 -4.60
CA ALA A 196 -13.84 4.69 -4.08
C ALA A 196 -13.24 5.07 -2.72
N GLN A 197 -12.88 6.36 -2.55
CA GLN A 197 -12.36 6.91 -1.31
C GLN A 197 -13.44 6.95 -0.22
N ASP A 198 -14.69 7.24 -0.56
CA ASP A 198 -15.83 7.21 0.37
C ASP A 198 -16.18 5.77 0.80
N GLU A 199 -16.20 4.79 -0.12
CA GLU A 199 -16.45 3.37 0.18
C GLU A 199 -15.33 2.75 1.02
N ALA A 200 -14.07 3.14 0.79
CA ALA A 200 -12.94 2.73 1.61
C ALA A 200 -13.02 3.32 3.04
N ARG A 201 -13.62 4.51 3.20
CA ARG A 201 -13.70 5.24 4.47
C ARG A 201 -14.56 4.56 5.53
N ASP A 202 -15.63 3.86 5.13
CA ASP A 202 -16.50 3.14 6.08
C ASP A 202 -15.84 1.86 6.62
N MET A 203 -15.05 1.16 5.82
CA MET A 203 -14.24 0.02 6.30
C MET A 203 -13.02 0.48 7.14
N PHE A 204 -12.52 1.68 6.84
CA PHE A 204 -11.33 2.31 7.42
C PHE A 204 -11.47 2.64 8.91
N GLU A 205 -12.61 3.14 9.38
CA GLU A 205 -12.73 3.53 10.80
C GLU A 205 -12.70 2.35 11.77
N LYS A 206 -13.24 1.19 11.38
CA LYS A 206 -13.35 0.02 12.27
C LYS A 206 -12.01 -0.70 12.46
N VAL A 207 -11.22 -0.85 11.39
CA VAL A 207 -9.92 -1.51 11.44
C VAL A 207 -8.85 -0.58 12.04
N HIS A 208 -8.87 0.71 11.68
CA HIS A 208 -7.93 1.70 12.22
C HIS A 208 -8.04 1.82 13.74
N ARG A 209 -9.26 1.97 14.29
CA ARG A 209 -9.47 2.06 15.74
C ARG A 209 -8.93 0.83 16.48
N SER A 210 -9.23 -0.36 15.96
CA SER A 210 -8.73 -1.61 16.54
C SER A 210 -7.21 -1.77 16.50
N PHE A 211 -6.53 -1.24 15.47
CA PHE A 211 -5.08 -1.27 15.38
C PHE A 211 -4.43 -0.21 16.28
N GLN A 212 -4.94 1.03 16.27
CA GLN A 212 -4.44 2.09 17.14
C GLN A 212 -4.64 1.75 18.62
N ASP A 213 -5.78 1.19 19.00
CA ASP A 213 -6.03 0.72 20.37
C ASP A 213 -5.02 -0.38 20.77
N PHE A 214 -4.59 -1.23 19.84
CA PHE A 214 -3.58 -2.25 20.11
C PHE A 214 -2.19 -1.65 20.31
N ILE A 215 -1.80 -0.67 19.50
CA ILE A 215 -0.50 0.01 19.61
C ILE A 215 -0.43 0.87 20.88
N ASN A 216 -1.51 1.54 21.25
CA ASN A 216 -1.55 2.53 22.34
C ASN A 216 -1.90 1.93 23.72
N ARG A 217 -2.11 0.61 23.82
CA ARG A 217 -2.46 -0.03 25.10
C ARG A 217 -1.19 -0.37 25.88
N ASP A 218 -0.96 0.34 26.98
CA ASP A 218 0.07 0.05 27.98
C ASP A 218 -0.03 -1.40 28.53
#